data_AF-A0A222P5K0-F1
#
_entry.id   AF-A0A222P5K0-F1
#
_cell.length_a   1.000
_cell.length_b   1.000
_cell.length_c   1.000
_cell.angle_alpha   90.00
_cell.angle_beta   90.00
_cell.angle_gamma   90.00
#
_symmetry.space_group_name_H-M   'P 1'
#
loop_
_entity.id
_entity.type
_entity.pdbx_description
1 polymer ?
#
loop_
_entity_poly.entity_id
_entity_poly.type
_entity_poly.pdbx_seq_one_letter_code
_entity_poly.pdbx_strand_id
1 'polypeptide(L)'
;MNSQIQQALAKLITNPKYCENYFNFRNEIIASLNLSADVADMLDSFYNENKQKFQASARILKKNRWDDIKASLPITADYIHGDVLEKLWENYLNALNLDSNVPKNPLSESIHFLNYVEDNNSLSLLDKQIIKYEKTRNEVTYQHHNDFNSYPQTIRHDEAINCLENFNVYIHNCFRIEQFSYNIPVILKMSSKEISAPDNTLILFFKNLKKEGVGTIKISYDVKNILLQSVESPNLSEAYKYFKNKLTVDEFKELFQKLEQIGVLIIQYIEN
;
A
#
# COMPACT_ATOMS: atom_id res chain seq x y z
N MET A 1 13.16 -16.87 -32.79
CA MET A 1 12.15 -15.81 -32.64
C MET A 1 12.86 -14.60 -32.05
N ASN A 2 12.77 -13.43 -32.69
CA ASN A 2 13.53 -12.23 -32.28
C ASN A 2 13.09 -11.78 -30.87
N SER A 3 14.02 -11.45 -29.97
CA SER A 3 13.70 -11.09 -28.57
C SER A 3 12.94 -9.76 -28.49
N GLN A 4 13.18 -8.84 -29.42
CA GLN A 4 12.50 -7.53 -29.45
C GLN A 4 11.03 -7.66 -29.85
N ILE A 5 10.68 -8.54 -30.79
CA ILE A 5 9.27 -8.77 -31.15
C ILE A 5 8.51 -9.39 -29.96
N GLN A 6 9.13 -10.32 -29.22
CA GLN A 6 8.51 -10.91 -28.02
C GLN A 6 8.28 -9.86 -26.92
N GLN A 7 9.26 -8.99 -26.68
CA GLN A 7 9.13 -7.89 -25.73
C GLN A 7 8.02 -6.91 -26.15
N ALA A 8 7.96 -6.54 -27.43
CA ALA A 8 6.92 -5.65 -27.94
C ALA A 8 5.53 -6.26 -27.79
N LEU A 9 5.34 -7.52 -28.16
CA LEU A 9 4.07 -8.23 -27.97
C LEU A 9 3.70 -8.34 -26.47
N ALA A 10 4.67 -8.62 -25.59
CA ALA A 10 4.43 -8.65 -24.14
C ALA A 10 4.02 -7.29 -23.57
N LYS A 11 4.60 -6.20 -24.07
CA LYS A 11 4.22 -4.82 -23.71
C LYS A 11 2.82 -4.48 -24.24
N LEU A 12 2.50 -4.85 -25.48
CA LEU A 12 1.19 -4.58 -26.06
C LEU A 12 0.08 -5.36 -25.34
N ILE A 13 0.24 -6.67 -25.09
CA ILE A 13 -0.81 -7.46 -24.45
C ILE A 13 -1.13 -6.99 -23.02
N THR A 14 -0.14 -6.41 -22.33
CA THR A 14 -0.31 -5.83 -20.98
C THR A 14 -0.80 -4.39 -20.98
N ASN A 15 -0.91 -3.75 -22.16
CA ASN A 15 -1.42 -2.39 -22.32
C ASN A 15 -2.59 -2.36 -23.32
N PRO A 16 -3.83 -2.64 -22.86
CA PRO A 16 -5.01 -2.80 -23.70
C PRO A 16 -5.26 -1.63 -24.65
N LYS A 17 -5.05 -0.37 -24.21
CA LYS A 17 -5.18 0.83 -25.03
C LYS A 17 -4.39 0.72 -26.35
N TYR A 18 -3.11 0.39 -26.27
CA TYR A 18 -2.24 0.27 -27.45
C TYR A 18 -2.53 -1.02 -28.22
N CYS A 19 -2.86 -2.11 -27.54
CA CYS A 19 -3.19 -3.37 -28.21
C CYS A 19 -4.47 -3.26 -29.06
N GLU A 20 -5.51 -2.62 -28.53
CA GLU A 20 -6.80 -2.49 -29.20
C GLU A 20 -6.75 -1.48 -30.35
N ASN A 21 -5.89 -0.46 -30.22
CA ASN A 21 -5.75 0.65 -31.16
C ASN A 21 -4.39 0.67 -31.86
N TYR A 22 -3.78 -0.50 -32.08
CA TYR A 22 -2.42 -0.65 -32.59
C TYR A 22 -2.09 0.27 -33.78
N PHE A 23 -2.90 0.26 -34.84
CA PHE A 23 -2.64 1.08 -36.03
C PHE A 23 -2.74 2.59 -35.77
N ASN A 24 -3.59 3.01 -34.83
CA ASN A 24 -3.73 4.42 -34.47
C ASN A 24 -2.50 4.93 -33.69
N PHE A 25 -1.87 4.03 -32.91
CA PHE A 25 -0.69 4.34 -32.09
C PHE A 25 0.62 3.79 -32.67
N ARG A 26 0.63 3.30 -33.92
CA ARG A 26 1.77 2.55 -34.48
C ARG A 26 3.09 3.31 -34.35
N ASN A 27 3.11 4.59 -34.73
CA ASN A 27 4.31 5.41 -34.68
C ASN A 27 4.79 5.65 -33.24
N GLU A 28 3.86 5.82 -32.30
CA GLU A 28 4.17 5.95 -30.87
C GLU A 28 4.71 4.64 -30.30
N ILE A 29 4.14 3.50 -30.69
CA ILE A 29 4.61 2.17 -30.29
C ILE A 29 6.06 1.94 -30.74
N ILE A 30 6.36 2.25 -32.01
CA ILE A 30 7.70 2.11 -32.59
C ILE A 30 8.70 3.00 -31.85
N ALA A 31 8.33 4.26 -31.60
CA ALA A 31 9.20 5.20 -30.89
C ALA A 31 9.43 4.79 -29.43
N SER A 32 8.36 4.51 -28.68
CA SER A 32 8.42 4.19 -27.25
C SER A 32 9.15 2.88 -26.95
N LEU A 33 9.08 1.90 -27.86
CA LEU A 33 9.78 0.63 -27.72
C LEU A 33 11.12 0.58 -28.48
N ASN A 34 11.51 1.68 -29.13
CA ASN A 34 12.72 1.79 -29.94
C ASN A 34 12.89 0.63 -30.93
N LEU A 35 11.85 0.38 -31.74
CA LEU A 35 11.81 -0.76 -32.66
C LEU A 35 12.56 -0.45 -33.95
N SER A 36 13.29 -1.44 -34.48
CA SER A 36 13.82 -1.36 -35.84
C SER A 36 12.69 -1.48 -36.87
N ALA A 37 12.96 -1.07 -38.11
CA ALA A 37 12.02 -1.22 -39.23
C ALA A 37 11.57 -2.68 -39.39
N ASP A 38 12.52 -3.63 -39.37
CA ASP A 38 12.22 -5.06 -39.50
C ASP A 38 11.27 -5.56 -38.40
N VAL A 39 11.46 -5.11 -37.15
CA VAL A 39 10.60 -5.51 -36.02
C VAL A 39 9.22 -4.85 -36.12
N ALA A 40 9.15 -3.61 -36.59
CA ALA A 40 7.89 -2.92 -36.85
C ALA A 40 7.07 -3.63 -37.94
N ASP A 41 7.72 -4.05 -39.03
CA ASP A 41 7.07 -4.80 -40.11
C ASP A 41 6.58 -6.17 -39.62
N MET A 42 7.36 -6.86 -38.78
CA MET A 42 6.93 -8.10 -38.12
C MET A 42 5.69 -7.89 -37.22
N LEU A 43 5.63 -6.78 -36.46
CA LEU A 43 4.45 -6.45 -35.66
C LEU A 43 3.22 -6.19 -36.53
N ASP A 44 3.38 -5.46 -37.64
CA ASP A 44 2.29 -5.19 -38.57
C ASP A 44 1.74 -6.48 -39.18
N SER A 45 2.62 -7.36 -39.65
CA SER A 45 2.22 -8.70 -40.15
C SER A 45 1.49 -9.49 -39.08
N PHE A 46 2.03 -9.54 -37.85
CA PHE A 46 1.37 -10.24 -36.74
C PHE A 46 -0.03 -9.70 -36.48
N TYR A 47 -0.21 -8.38 -36.44
CA TYR A 47 -1.51 -7.76 -36.19
C TYR A 47 -2.50 -8.00 -37.33
N ASN A 48 -2.07 -7.92 -38.59
CA ASN A 48 -2.93 -8.20 -39.73
C ASN A 48 -3.51 -9.62 -39.69
N GLU A 49 -2.74 -10.59 -39.20
CA GLU A 49 -3.16 -11.99 -39.11
C GLU A 49 -3.91 -12.33 -37.80
N ASN A 50 -3.51 -11.73 -36.66
CA ASN A 50 -3.90 -12.20 -35.33
C ASN A 50 -4.69 -11.19 -34.49
N LYS A 51 -5.01 -9.99 -35.01
CA LYS A 51 -5.64 -8.88 -34.26
C LYS A 51 -6.74 -9.32 -33.31
N GLN A 52 -7.75 -10.04 -33.80
CA GLN A 52 -8.92 -10.40 -32.99
C GLN A 52 -8.56 -11.29 -31.78
N LYS A 53 -7.74 -12.31 -32.00
CA LYS A 53 -7.30 -13.24 -30.94
C LYS A 53 -6.42 -12.50 -29.92
N PHE A 54 -5.49 -11.69 -30.40
CA PHE A 54 -4.58 -10.95 -29.53
C PHE A 54 -5.30 -9.90 -28.68
N GLN A 55 -6.26 -9.18 -29.25
CA GLN A 55 -7.12 -8.25 -28.52
C GLN A 55 -8.00 -8.98 -27.49
N ALA A 56 -8.55 -10.15 -27.83
CA ALA A 56 -9.31 -10.96 -26.89
C ALA A 56 -8.44 -11.40 -25.70
N SER A 57 -7.20 -11.84 -25.94
CA SER A 57 -6.25 -12.19 -24.88
C SER A 57 -5.91 -10.98 -23.99
N ALA A 58 -5.71 -9.80 -24.57
CA ALA A 58 -5.48 -8.58 -23.81
C ALA A 58 -6.67 -8.21 -22.90
N ARG A 59 -7.91 -8.38 -23.39
CA ARG A 59 -9.13 -8.17 -22.58
C ARG A 59 -9.26 -9.16 -21.43
N ILE A 60 -8.95 -10.43 -21.66
CA ILE A 60 -8.95 -11.46 -20.61
C ILE A 60 -7.91 -11.10 -19.54
N LEU A 61 -6.69 -10.75 -19.96
CA LEU A 61 -5.61 -10.37 -19.03
C LEU A 61 -5.96 -9.12 -18.22
N LYS A 62 -6.56 -8.12 -18.87
CA LYS A 62 -7.07 -6.92 -18.21
C LYS A 62 -8.10 -7.25 -17.13
N LYS A 63 -9.06 -8.14 -17.42
CA LYS A 63 -10.06 -8.59 -16.45
C LYS A 63 -9.42 -9.33 -15.27
N ASN A 64 -8.52 -10.27 -15.55
CA ASN A 64 -7.84 -11.02 -14.49
C ASN A 64 -7.03 -10.08 -13.57
N ARG A 65 -6.29 -9.13 -14.15
CA ARG A 65 -5.59 -8.09 -13.37
C ARG A 65 -6.54 -7.29 -12.49
N TRP A 66 -7.71 -6.92 -13.02
CA TRP A 66 -8.73 -6.21 -12.25
C TRP A 66 -9.23 -7.05 -11.07
N ASP A 67 -9.56 -8.32 -11.31
CA ASP A 67 -10.03 -9.24 -10.26
C ASP A 67 -8.97 -9.41 -9.16
N ASP A 68 -7.69 -9.56 -9.53
CA ASP A 68 -6.57 -9.70 -8.61
C ASP A 68 -6.31 -8.43 -7.78
N ILE A 69 -6.35 -7.26 -8.41
CA ILE A 69 -6.19 -5.97 -7.73
C ILE A 69 -7.36 -5.72 -6.80
N LYS A 70 -8.59 -6.00 -7.22
CA LYS A 70 -9.79 -5.83 -6.41
C LYS A 70 -9.73 -6.68 -5.13
N ALA A 71 -9.19 -7.90 -5.22
CA ALA A 71 -8.93 -8.72 -4.04
C ALA A 71 -7.88 -8.12 -3.08
N SER A 72 -6.98 -7.27 -3.59
CA SER A 72 -6.01 -6.50 -2.81
C SER A 72 -6.58 -5.16 -2.28
N LEU A 73 -7.82 -4.83 -2.63
CA LEU A 73 -8.51 -3.58 -2.28
C LEU A 73 -9.87 -3.80 -1.56
N PRO A 74 -9.94 -4.69 -0.55
CA PRO A 74 -11.21 -5.02 0.08
C PRO A 74 -11.97 -3.80 0.62
N ILE A 75 -11.26 -2.81 1.19
CA ILE A 75 -11.89 -1.65 1.81
C ILE A 75 -12.49 -0.73 0.74
N THR A 76 -11.71 -0.39 -0.28
CA THR A 76 -12.15 0.50 -1.36
C THR A 76 -13.21 -0.18 -2.22
N ALA A 77 -13.08 -1.48 -2.49
CA ALA A 77 -14.06 -2.24 -3.27
C ALA A 77 -15.42 -2.37 -2.55
N ASP A 78 -15.42 -2.46 -1.22
CA ASP A 78 -16.65 -2.49 -0.43
C ASP A 78 -17.24 -1.07 -0.25
N TYR A 79 -16.39 -0.05 -0.15
CA TYR A 79 -16.83 1.32 0.11
C TYR A 79 -17.23 2.09 -1.15
N ILE A 80 -16.50 2.00 -2.25
CA ILE A 80 -16.80 2.73 -3.49
C ILE A 80 -17.68 1.87 -4.38
N HIS A 81 -18.68 2.48 -5.04
CA HIS A 81 -19.54 1.75 -5.98
C HIS A 81 -18.72 1.09 -7.10
N GLY A 82 -19.03 -0.17 -7.40
CA GLY A 82 -18.30 -0.99 -8.38
C GLY A 82 -18.11 -0.29 -9.73
N ASP A 83 -19.17 0.29 -10.29
CA ASP A 83 -19.12 0.98 -11.58
C ASP A 83 -18.15 2.18 -11.59
N VAL A 84 -18.08 2.91 -10.46
CA VAL A 84 -17.15 4.03 -10.31
C VAL A 84 -15.72 3.50 -10.27
N LEU A 85 -15.49 2.44 -9.51
CA LEU A 85 -14.17 1.85 -9.35
C LEU A 85 -13.65 1.21 -10.66
N GLU A 86 -14.53 0.54 -11.40
CA GLU A 86 -14.22 0.01 -12.74
C GLU A 86 -13.87 1.13 -13.72
N LYS A 87 -14.63 2.23 -13.72
CA LYS A 87 -14.31 3.40 -14.56
C LYS A 87 -12.96 4.02 -14.19
N LEU A 88 -12.62 4.07 -12.90
CA LEU A 88 -11.31 4.54 -12.44
C LEU A 88 -10.19 3.61 -12.91
N TRP A 89 -10.40 2.29 -12.88
CA TRP A 89 -9.48 1.29 -13.42
C TRP A 89 -9.24 1.47 -14.92
N GLU A 90 -10.30 1.68 -15.70
CA GLU A 90 -10.18 2.00 -17.13
C GLU A 90 -9.36 3.25 -17.37
N ASN A 91 -9.62 4.31 -16.61
CA ASN A 91 -8.87 5.56 -16.72
C ASN A 91 -7.39 5.39 -16.36
N TYR A 92 -7.09 4.62 -15.32
CA TYR A 92 -5.72 4.28 -14.94
C TYR A 92 -4.99 3.56 -16.08
N LEU A 93 -5.58 2.50 -16.64
CA LEU A 93 -4.98 1.77 -17.76
C LEU A 93 -4.77 2.63 -19.00
N ASN A 94 -5.66 3.58 -19.27
CA ASN A 94 -5.53 4.50 -20.40
C ASN A 94 -4.45 5.57 -20.20
N ALA A 95 -4.12 5.89 -18.95
CA ALA A 95 -3.08 6.84 -18.57
C ALA A 95 -1.67 6.21 -18.55
N LEU A 96 -1.56 4.87 -18.56
CA LEU A 96 -0.27 4.20 -18.63
C LEU A 96 0.41 4.41 -19.98
N ASN A 97 1.70 4.74 -19.94
CA ASN A 97 2.56 4.74 -21.12
C ASN A 97 2.94 3.31 -21.49
N LEU A 98 3.19 3.06 -22.77
CA LEU A 98 3.49 1.70 -23.26
C LEU A 98 4.79 1.12 -22.67
N ASP A 99 5.78 1.99 -22.43
CA ASP A 99 7.06 1.64 -21.84
C ASP A 99 7.00 1.46 -20.31
N SER A 100 5.92 1.91 -19.66
CA SER A 100 5.72 1.81 -18.23
C SER A 100 5.89 0.37 -17.72
N ASN A 101 6.45 0.25 -16.52
CA ASN A 101 6.61 -1.05 -15.88
C ASN A 101 5.27 -1.48 -15.29
N VAL A 102 4.64 -2.50 -15.88
CA VAL A 102 3.42 -3.08 -15.34
C VAL A 102 3.81 -3.93 -14.13
N PRO A 103 3.35 -3.59 -12.91
CA PRO A 103 3.70 -4.35 -11.72
C PRO A 103 3.22 -5.80 -11.86
N LYS A 104 4.07 -6.77 -11.52
CA LYS A 104 3.72 -8.20 -11.61
C LYS A 104 2.95 -8.72 -10.40
N ASN A 105 2.96 -7.96 -9.31
CA ASN A 105 2.33 -8.32 -8.04
C ASN A 105 1.04 -7.49 -7.87
N PRO A 106 -0.13 -8.12 -7.69
CA PRO A 106 -1.40 -7.43 -7.47
C PRO A 106 -1.34 -6.39 -6.33
N LEU A 107 -0.61 -6.67 -5.24
CA LEU A 107 -0.45 -5.73 -4.13
C LEU A 107 0.28 -4.46 -4.57
N SER A 108 1.38 -4.60 -5.31
CA SER A 108 2.12 -3.45 -5.84
C SER A 108 1.28 -2.67 -6.86
N GLU A 109 0.58 -3.37 -7.75
CA GLU A 109 -0.30 -2.72 -8.72
C GLU A 109 -1.46 -1.97 -8.04
N SER A 110 -2.01 -2.52 -6.96
CA SER A 110 -3.04 -1.85 -6.16
C SER A 110 -2.56 -0.52 -5.58
N ILE A 111 -1.29 -0.44 -5.14
CA ILE A 111 -0.70 0.79 -4.62
C ILE A 111 -0.58 1.82 -5.75
N HIS A 112 -0.05 1.42 -6.92
CA HIS A 112 0.06 2.31 -8.08
C HIS A 112 -1.31 2.83 -8.55
N PHE A 113 -2.30 1.95 -8.60
CA PHE A 113 -3.67 2.28 -8.95
C PHE A 113 -4.29 3.27 -7.94
N LEU A 114 -4.23 2.99 -6.64
CA LEU A 114 -4.76 3.90 -5.62
C LEU A 114 -4.04 5.26 -5.63
N ASN A 115 -2.73 5.28 -5.89
CA ASN A 115 -1.97 6.52 -6.00
C ASN A 115 -2.45 7.37 -7.19
N TYR A 116 -2.79 6.75 -8.32
CA TYR A 116 -3.39 7.44 -9.46
C TYR A 116 -4.81 7.95 -9.15
N VAL A 117 -5.59 7.17 -8.41
CA VAL A 117 -7.00 7.46 -8.15
C VAL A 117 -7.20 8.50 -7.05
N GLU A 118 -6.31 8.61 -6.07
CA GLU A 118 -6.41 9.56 -4.96
C GLU A 118 -6.58 11.02 -5.43
N ASP A 119 -5.96 11.38 -6.57
CA ASP A 119 -6.04 12.72 -7.14
C ASP A 119 -7.26 12.94 -8.06
N ASN A 120 -8.11 11.92 -8.26
CA ASN A 120 -9.22 12.01 -9.20
C ASN A 120 -10.30 13.01 -8.74
N ASN A 121 -10.70 13.92 -9.62
CA ASN A 121 -11.67 14.98 -9.33
C ASN A 121 -13.12 14.47 -9.17
N SER A 122 -13.45 13.26 -9.62
CA SER A 122 -14.79 12.71 -9.47
C SER A 122 -15.08 12.14 -8.09
N LEU A 123 -14.06 12.03 -7.24
CA LEU A 123 -14.17 11.45 -5.91
C LEU A 123 -14.41 12.51 -4.84
N SER A 124 -15.27 12.19 -3.88
CA SER A 124 -15.47 13.04 -2.71
C SER A 124 -14.21 13.05 -1.84
N LEU A 125 -14.09 14.04 -0.95
CA LEU A 125 -12.99 14.07 0.01
C LEU A 125 -12.94 12.79 0.86
N LEU A 126 -14.10 12.25 1.25
CA LEU A 126 -14.16 11.02 2.04
C LEU A 126 -13.67 9.81 1.24
N ASP A 127 -14.08 9.66 -0.02
CA ASP A 127 -13.58 8.58 -0.88
C ASP A 127 -12.06 8.60 -0.97
N LYS A 128 -11.48 9.79 -1.18
CA LYS A 128 -10.02 9.99 -1.23
C LYS A 128 -9.34 9.57 0.07
N GLN A 129 -9.97 9.83 1.22
CA GLN A 129 -9.43 9.46 2.53
C GLN A 129 -9.51 7.94 2.78
N ILE A 130 -10.54 7.27 2.27
CA ILE A 130 -10.66 5.80 2.28
C ILE A 130 -9.60 5.16 1.38
N ILE A 131 -9.42 5.71 0.17
CA ILE A 131 -8.37 5.29 -0.77
C ILE A 131 -6.98 5.46 -0.14
N LYS A 132 -6.70 6.63 0.47
CA LYS A 132 -5.44 6.88 1.18
C LYS A 132 -5.23 5.84 2.28
N TYR A 133 -6.26 5.53 3.06
CA TYR A 133 -6.18 4.57 4.16
C TYR A 133 -5.78 3.18 3.68
N GLU A 134 -6.45 2.67 2.64
CA GLU A 134 -6.12 1.36 2.09
C GLU A 134 -4.76 1.35 1.38
N LYS A 135 -4.41 2.44 0.69
CA LYS A 135 -3.10 2.62 0.07
C LYS A 135 -1.98 2.49 1.11
N THR A 136 -2.07 3.24 2.21
CA THR A 136 -1.09 3.18 3.30
C THR A 136 -1.03 1.78 3.91
N ARG A 137 -2.17 1.11 4.11
CA ARG A 137 -2.19 -0.28 4.59
C ARG A 137 -1.46 -1.24 3.64
N ASN A 138 -1.67 -1.08 2.33
CA ASN A 138 -1.03 -1.91 1.31
C ASN A 138 0.47 -1.62 1.20
N GLU A 139 0.90 -0.35 1.32
CA GLU A 139 2.31 0.06 1.37
C GLU A 139 3.04 -0.57 2.57
N VAL A 140 2.43 -0.54 3.76
CA VAL A 140 2.96 -1.19 4.97
C VAL A 140 3.10 -2.71 4.76
N THR A 141 2.10 -3.34 4.12
CA THR A 141 2.12 -4.77 3.78
C THR A 141 3.24 -5.09 2.79
N TYR A 142 3.37 -4.27 1.74
CA TYR A 142 4.37 -4.45 0.69
C TYR A 142 5.79 -4.29 1.24
N GLN A 143 6.03 -3.25 2.05
CA GLN A 143 7.33 -3.02 2.70
C GLN A 143 7.69 -4.18 3.64
N HIS A 144 6.73 -4.68 4.43
CA HIS A 144 6.94 -5.85 5.27
C HIS A 144 7.37 -7.09 4.46
N HIS A 145 6.72 -7.39 3.33
CA HIS A 145 7.10 -8.53 2.49
C HIS A 145 8.51 -8.41 1.91
N ASN A 146 8.99 -7.19 1.63
CA ASN A 146 10.36 -6.98 1.15
C ASN A 146 11.41 -7.21 2.26
N ASP A 147 11.04 -6.97 3.52
CA ASP A 147 11.94 -7.05 4.68
C ASP A 147 11.94 -8.43 5.38
N PHE A 148 11.23 -9.43 4.82
CA PHE A 148 10.96 -10.73 5.45
C PHE A 148 12.23 -11.50 5.91
N ASN A 149 13.40 -11.20 5.34
CA ASN A 149 14.67 -11.87 5.64
C ASN A 149 15.44 -11.28 6.83
N SER A 150 14.94 -10.23 7.49
CA SER A 150 15.70 -9.44 8.47
C SER A 150 15.10 -9.41 9.88
N TYR A 151 14.19 -10.33 10.19
CA TYR A 151 13.61 -10.42 11.53
C TYR A 151 14.68 -10.70 12.59
N PRO A 152 14.93 -9.78 13.53
CA PRO A 152 15.68 -10.14 14.71
C PRO A 152 14.91 -11.26 15.41
N GLN A 153 15.60 -12.31 15.83
CA GLN A 153 15.05 -13.22 16.84
C GLN A 153 14.87 -12.40 18.11
N THR A 154 13.75 -11.72 18.24
CA THR A 154 13.46 -10.86 19.39
C THR A 154 13.09 -11.78 20.55
N ILE A 155 14.02 -11.95 21.48
CA ILE A 155 13.77 -12.61 22.76
C ILE A 155 12.77 -11.73 23.51
N ARG A 156 11.53 -12.22 23.60
CA ARG A 156 10.49 -11.58 24.39
C ARG A 156 10.75 -11.86 25.85
N HIS A 157 10.87 -10.81 26.66
CA HIS A 157 10.87 -10.97 28.11
C HIS A 157 9.42 -10.92 28.62
N ASP A 158 9.00 -11.96 29.34
CA ASP A 158 7.70 -12.01 30.02
C ASP A 158 7.74 -11.32 31.40
N GLU A 159 8.85 -10.68 31.76
CA GLU A 159 9.02 -9.97 33.03
C GLU A 159 8.35 -8.59 33.02
N ALA A 160 7.84 -8.17 34.18
CA ALA A 160 7.31 -6.82 34.35
C ALA A 160 8.40 -5.77 34.12
N ILE A 161 8.02 -4.61 33.57
CA ILE A 161 8.93 -3.47 33.35
C ILE A 161 9.30 -2.88 34.72
N ASN A 162 10.31 -3.46 35.37
CA ASN A 162 10.71 -3.07 36.72
C ASN A 162 11.56 -1.78 36.67
N CYS A 163 12.65 -1.79 35.89
CA CYS A 163 13.57 -0.67 35.69
C CYS A 163 13.64 -0.25 34.22
N LEU A 164 13.18 0.96 33.88
CA LEU A 164 13.12 1.46 32.49
C LEU A 164 14.47 1.49 31.77
N GLU A 165 15.58 1.56 32.51
CA GLU A 165 16.94 1.61 31.96
C GLU A 165 17.35 0.31 31.27
N ASN A 166 16.74 -0.81 31.66
CA ASN A 166 17.08 -2.14 31.15
C ASN A 166 16.27 -2.55 29.93
N PHE A 167 15.37 -1.70 29.44
CA PHE A 167 14.46 -2.05 28.37
C PHE A 167 14.52 -1.05 27.23
N ASN A 168 14.46 -1.55 26.00
CA ASN A 168 14.19 -0.75 24.81
C ASN A 168 12.94 -1.29 24.10
N VAL A 169 12.54 -0.63 23.01
CA VAL A 169 11.38 -1.04 22.22
C VAL A 169 11.75 -1.24 20.78
N TYR A 170 11.22 -2.31 20.22
CA TYR A 170 11.27 -2.58 18.80
C TYR A 170 9.89 -2.37 18.18
N ILE A 171 9.84 -1.54 17.13
CA ILE A 171 8.70 -1.38 16.24
C ILE A 171 9.18 -1.73 14.84
N HIS A 172 8.40 -2.51 14.08
CA HIS A 172 8.77 -2.84 12.71
C HIS A 172 8.93 -1.59 11.86
N ASN A 173 10.01 -1.48 11.09
CA ASN A 173 10.36 -0.34 10.24
C ASN A 173 9.30 0.07 9.19
N CYS A 174 8.27 -0.74 8.96
CA CYS A 174 7.22 -0.47 8.00
C CYS A 174 6.05 0.30 8.61
N PHE A 175 6.10 0.58 9.93
CA PHE A 175 5.07 1.35 10.59
C PHE A 175 4.95 2.75 9.95
N ARG A 176 3.71 3.25 9.87
CA ARG A 176 3.43 4.61 9.39
C ARG A 176 2.40 5.28 10.27
N ILE A 177 2.52 6.59 10.44
CA ILE A 177 1.56 7.40 11.16
C ILE A 177 1.04 8.46 10.21
N GLU A 178 -0.22 8.33 9.82
CA GLU A 178 -0.86 9.20 8.85
C GLU A 178 -2.00 10.00 9.48
N GLN A 179 -2.14 11.24 9.02
CA GLN A 179 -3.27 12.09 9.38
C GLN A 179 -4.38 11.96 8.35
N PHE A 180 -5.62 11.86 8.85
CA PHE A 180 -6.85 11.81 8.09
C PHE A 180 -7.80 12.92 8.53
N SER A 181 -8.59 13.43 7.59
CA SER A 181 -9.65 14.41 7.87
C SER A 181 -10.91 13.77 8.48
N TYR A 182 -10.96 12.44 8.54
CA TYR A 182 -12.07 11.67 9.10
C TYR A 182 -11.55 10.52 9.97
N ASN A 183 -12.41 10.05 10.86
CA ASN A 183 -12.17 8.85 11.64
C ASN A 183 -12.48 7.59 10.82
N ILE A 184 -11.59 7.28 9.88
CA ILE A 184 -11.75 6.16 8.93
C ILE A 184 -12.05 4.83 9.64
N PRO A 185 -11.36 4.42 10.73
CA PRO A 185 -11.64 3.15 11.40
C PRO A 185 -13.06 3.03 11.97
N VAL A 186 -13.69 4.15 12.33
CA VAL A 186 -15.09 4.17 12.76
C VAL A 186 -16.01 4.07 11.54
N ILE A 187 -15.74 4.84 10.49
CA ILE A 187 -16.53 4.84 9.24
C ILE A 187 -16.58 3.44 8.63
N LEU A 188 -15.46 2.72 8.61
CA LEU A 188 -15.40 1.35 8.07
C LEU A 188 -16.20 0.32 8.88
N LYS A 189 -16.58 0.65 10.13
CA LYS A 189 -17.43 -0.22 10.98
C LYS A 189 -18.90 0.16 10.90
N MET A 190 -19.25 1.31 10.33
CA MET A 190 -20.63 1.76 10.24
C MET A 190 -21.34 1.05 9.08
N SER A 191 -22.54 0.54 9.34
CA SER A 191 -23.37 -0.12 8.33
C SER A 191 -23.97 0.86 7.32
N SER A 192 -24.06 2.14 7.68
CA SER A 192 -24.54 3.21 6.80
C SER A 192 -23.41 4.18 6.46
N LYS A 193 -23.34 4.60 5.18
CA LYS A 193 -22.47 5.69 4.71
C LYS A 193 -23.05 7.06 5.10
N GLU A 194 -23.51 7.18 6.34
CA GLU A 194 -24.01 8.46 6.84
C GLU A 194 -22.89 9.49 6.85
N ILE A 195 -23.26 10.76 6.67
CA ILE A 195 -22.35 11.90 6.63
C ILE A 195 -21.59 11.92 7.96
N SER A 196 -20.37 11.41 7.92
CA SER A 196 -19.46 11.48 9.05
C SER A 196 -18.88 12.88 9.08
N ALA A 197 -19.09 13.59 10.20
CA ALA A 197 -18.44 14.87 10.40
C ALA A 197 -16.91 14.69 10.31
N PRO A 198 -16.19 15.66 9.72
CA PRO A 198 -14.73 15.65 9.75
C PRO A 198 -14.21 15.49 11.20
N ASP A 199 -13.26 14.59 11.39
CA ASP A 199 -12.59 14.29 12.66
C ASP A 199 -11.12 14.06 12.34
N ASN A 200 -10.31 15.10 12.53
CA ASN A 200 -8.87 15.07 12.30
C ASN A 200 -8.22 13.99 13.15
N THR A 201 -7.94 12.84 12.52
CA THR A 201 -7.55 11.62 13.21
C THR A 201 -6.15 11.22 12.77
N LEU A 202 -5.29 10.92 13.75
CA LEU A 202 -4.01 10.25 13.51
C LEU A 202 -4.21 8.73 13.62
N ILE A 203 -3.70 8.01 12.63
CA ILE A 203 -3.80 6.56 12.57
C ILE A 203 -2.39 5.99 12.43
N LEU A 204 -2.04 5.08 13.34
CA LEU A 204 -0.86 4.24 13.25
C LEU A 204 -1.21 2.97 12.46
N PHE A 205 -0.46 2.72 11.40
CA PHE A 205 -0.42 1.47 10.65
C PHE A 205 0.85 0.74 11.03
N PHE A 206 0.75 -0.56 11.32
CA PHE A 206 1.90 -1.35 11.79
C PHE A 206 1.76 -2.81 11.37
N LYS A 207 2.88 -3.49 11.09
CA LYS A 207 2.90 -4.95 11.06
C LYS A 207 2.55 -5.46 12.45
N ASN A 208 1.49 -6.24 12.58
CA ASN A 208 1.18 -6.85 13.86
C ASN A 208 2.26 -7.89 14.20
N LEU A 209 2.94 -7.74 15.33
CA LEU A 209 4.02 -8.61 15.77
C LEU A 209 3.51 -9.88 16.49
N LYS A 210 2.20 -9.97 16.74
CA LYS A 210 1.54 -11.12 17.39
C LYS A 210 0.61 -11.89 16.45
N LYS A 211 0.19 -11.29 15.35
CA LYS A 211 -0.77 -11.84 14.38
C LYS A 211 -0.29 -11.59 12.96
N GLU A 212 -0.77 -12.37 12.02
CA GLU A 212 -0.53 -12.09 10.60
C GLU A 212 -1.24 -10.81 10.15
N GLY A 213 -0.59 -10.08 9.24
CA GLY A 213 -1.13 -8.86 8.62
C GLY A 213 -0.85 -7.53 9.34
N VAL A 214 -1.49 -6.47 8.80
CA VAL A 214 -1.32 -5.08 9.24
C VAL A 214 -2.43 -4.68 10.21
N GLY A 215 -2.03 -4.16 11.37
CA GLY A 215 -2.90 -3.52 12.34
C GLY A 215 -3.02 -2.02 12.11
N THR A 216 -4.14 -1.45 12.53
CA THR A 216 -4.42 -0.01 12.46
C THR A 216 -5.07 0.46 13.75
N ILE A 217 -4.56 1.53 14.35
CA ILE A 217 -5.14 2.12 15.57
C ILE A 217 -5.17 3.64 15.50
N LYS A 218 -6.25 4.25 16.00
CA LYS A 218 -6.31 5.70 16.25
C LYS A 218 -5.39 6.02 17.43
N ILE A 219 -4.55 7.04 17.26
CA ILE A 219 -3.63 7.52 18.31
C ILE A 219 -3.76 9.03 18.50
N SER A 220 -3.31 9.53 19.65
CA SER A 220 -3.18 10.97 19.89
C SER A 220 -1.81 11.47 19.40
N TYR A 221 -1.65 12.79 19.30
CA TYR A 221 -0.34 13.42 19.03
C TYR A 221 0.69 13.09 20.12
N ASP A 222 0.28 12.99 21.39
CA ASP A 222 1.19 12.60 22.47
C ASP A 222 1.69 11.17 22.28
N VAL A 223 0.80 10.22 21.96
CA VAL A 223 1.21 8.82 21.67
C VAL A 223 2.12 8.74 20.46
N LYS A 224 1.85 9.51 19.39
CA LYS A 224 2.76 9.61 18.23
C LYS A 224 4.16 10.01 18.68
N ASN A 225 4.28 11.09 19.46
CA ASN A 225 5.56 11.60 19.91
C ASN A 225 6.28 10.61 20.83
N ILE A 226 5.54 9.94 21.73
CA ILE A 226 6.09 8.89 22.59
C ILE A 226 6.67 7.75 21.75
N LEU A 227 5.92 7.23 20.77
CA LEU A 227 6.38 6.14 19.91
C LEU A 227 7.67 6.51 19.15
N LEU A 228 7.69 7.69 18.51
CA LEU A 228 8.84 8.14 17.73
C LEU A 228 10.08 8.32 18.62
N GLN A 229 9.92 9.02 19.75
CA GLN A 229 11.02 9.24 20.68
C GLN A 229 11.54 7.95 21.29
N SER A 230 10.66 6.99 21.59
CA SER A 230 11.07 5.70 22.17
C SER A 230 11.83 4.81 21.21
N VAL A 231 11.55 4.87 19.91
CA VAL A 231 12.33 4.16 18.88
C VAL A 231 13.73 4.76 18.71
N GLU A 232 13.87 6.06 18.89
CA GLU A 232 15.16 6.78 18.78
C GLU A 232 16.00 6.71 20.07
N SER A 233 15.39 6.34 21.19
CA SER A 233 16.05 6.30 22.50
C SER A 233 16.74 4.96 22.73
N PRO A 234 17.93 4.93 23.37
CA PRO A 234 18.64 3.69 23.66
C PRO A 234 17.90 2.81 24.66
N ASN A 235 17.08 3.41 25.54
CA ASN A 235 16.24 2.71 26.51
C ASN A 235 14.99 3.53 26.85
N LEU A 236 14.04 2.90 27.55
CA LEU A 236 12.78 3.50 27.96
C LEU A 236 12.95 4.60 29.02
N SER A 237 14.04 4.60 29.78
CA SER A 237 14.34 5.66 30.76
C SER A 237 14.63 6.99 30.06
N GLU A 238 15.48 6.97 29.03
CA GLU A 238 15.77 8.16 28.21
C GLU A 238 14.51 8.66 27.50
N ALA A 239 13.69 7.76 26.94
CA ALA A 239 12.43 8.15 26.33
C ALA A 239 11.49 8.82 27.35
N TYR A 240 11.36 8.27 28.56
CA TYR A 240 10.48 8.80 29.60
C TYR A 240 10.87 10.21 30.05
N LYS A 241 12.16 10.59 30.02
CA LYS A 241 12.59 11.95 30.39
C LYS A 241 11.89 13.05 29.57
N TYR A 242 11.52 12.78 28.32
CA TYR A 242 10.79 13.72 27.46
C TYR A 242 9.32 13.88 27.86
N PHE A 243 8.75 12.89 28.55
CA PHE A 243 7.32 12.81 28.86
C PHE A 243 7.00 12.84 30.35
N LYS A 244 8.01 12.93 31.23
CA LYS A 244 7.86 12.98 32.70
C LYS A 244 6.93 14.08 33.23
N ASN A 245 6.71 15.14 32.44
CA ASN A 245 5.81 16.24 32.80
C ASN A 245 4.37 15.99 32.33
N LYS A 246 4.13 14.94 31.54
CA LYS A 246 2.83 14.58 30.95
C LYS A 246 2.27 13.27 31.49
N LEU A 247 3.14 12.33 31.83
CA LEU A 247 2.79 10.99 32.30
C LEU A 247 3.61 10.67 33.55
N THR A 248 2.99 9.94 34.47
CA THR A 248 3.70 9.21 35.52
C THR A 248 4.46 8.02 34.92
N VAL A 249 5.43 7.49 35.68
CA VAL A 249 6.18 6.28 35.29
C VAL A 249 5.22 5.10 35.03
N ASP A 250 4.20 4.95 35.86
CA ASP A 250 3.27 3.83 35.77
C ASP A 250 2.37 3.93 34.54
N GLU A 251 1.84 5.13 34.23
CA GLU A 251 1.07 5.37 33.00
C GLU A 251 1.92 5.13 31.75
N PHE A 252 3.20 5.52 31.77
CA PHE A 252 4.14 5.27 30.68
C PHE A 252 4.35 3.76 30.48
N LYS A 253 4.64 3.01 31.56
CA LYS A 253 4.78 1.55 31.50
C LYS A 253 3.51 0.87 30.99
N GLU A 254 2.34 1.28 31.48
CA GLU A 254 1.06 0.72 31.08
C GLU A 254 0.78 0.95 29.59
N LEU A 255 1.13 2.13 29.05
CA LEU A 255 1.01 2.42 27.62
C LEU A 255 1.83 1.42 26.77
N PHE A 256 3.11 1.20 27.11
CA PHE A 256 3.97 0.26 26.38
C PHE A 256 3.48 -1.19 26.49
N GLN A 257 3.01 -1.60 27.67
CA GLN A 257 2.41 -2.92 27.86
C GLN A 257 1.16 -3.09 26.99
N LYS A 258 0.28 -2.08 26.90
CA LYS A 258 -0.90 -2.12 26.03
C LYS A 258 -0.50 -2.22 24.55
N LEU A 259 0.47 -1.43 24.11
CA LEU A 259 0.97 -1.45 22.74
C LEU A 259 1.60 -2.80 22.37
N GLU A 260 2.36 -3.40 23.27
CA GLU A 260 2.88 -4.75 23.11
C GLU A 260 1.74 -5.77 23.09
N GLN A 261 0.75 -5.68 23.98
CA GLN A 261 -0.40 -6.57 24.04
C GLN A 261 -1.15 -6.66 22.70
N ILE A 262 -1.34 -5.53 22.01
CA ILE A 262 -2.00 -5.48 20.70
C ILE A 262 -1.05 -5.74 19.52
N GLY A 263 0.24 -5.94 19.77
CA GLY A 263 1.25 -6.32 18.79
C GLY A 263 1.80 -5.16 17.96
N VAL A 264 1.77 -3.93 18.48
CA VAL A 264 2.42 -2.76 17.84
C VAL A 264 3.93 -2.84 17.95
N LEU A 265 4.42 -3.27 19.11
CA LEU A 265 5.83 -3.26 19.47
C LEU A 265 6.20 -4.51 20.28
N ILE A 266 7.50 -4.73 20.44
CA ILE A 266 8.07 -5.69 21.39
C ILE A 266 8.94 -4.91 22.37
N ILE A 267 8.82 -5.22 23.65
CA ILE A 267 9.70 -4.70 24.68
C ILE A 267 10.88 -5.68 24.81
N GLN A 268 12.11 -5.19 24.65
CA GLN A 268 13.29 -6.03 24.71
C GLN A 268 14.14 -5.64 25.91
N TYR A 269 14.76 -6.65 26.53
CA TYR A 269 15.76 -6.43 27.55
C TYR A 269 17.10 -6.08 26.89
N ILE A 270 17.81 -5.12 27.47
CA ILE A 270 19.13 -4.72 27.03
C ILE A 270 20.14 -5.64 27.71
N GLU A 271 20.65 -6.63 26.97
CA GLU A 271 21.80 -7.41 27.43
C GLU A 271 23.03 -6.49 27.43
N ASN A 272 23.62 -6.29 28.62
CA ASN A 272 24.88 -5.57 28.81
C ASN A 272 26.09 -6.45 28.52
#